data_AF-Q32FC8-F1
#
_entry.id   AF-Q32FC8-F1
#
_cell.length_a   1.000
_cell.length_b   1.000
_cell.length_c   1.000
_cell.angle_alpha   90.00
_cell.angle_beta   90.00
_cell.angle_gamma   90.00
#
_symmetry.space_group_name_H-M   'P 1'
#
loop_
_entity.id
_entity.type
_entity.pdbx_description
1 polymer ?
#
loop_
_entity_poly.entity_id
_entity_poly.type
_entity_poly.pdbx_seq_one_letter_code
_entity_poly.pdbx_strand_id
1 'polypeptide(L)'
;MVLAQFALVQGHADAIALCVMRYALRNTIAMCLALTVAYYLNLDEPYWAMTSAAVVSFPTVGGVISKSLGRIAGSLLGAIAALLLAGHTLNEPWFFLLSMSAWLGFCT
;
A
#
# COMPACT_ATOMS: atom_id res chain seq x y z
N MET A 1 -0.71 26.00 -41.14
CA MET A 1 0.29 24.94 -40.82
C MET A 1 0.54 24.84 -39.32
N VAL A 2 1.04 25.88 -38.64
CA VAL A 2 1.39 25.84 -37.20
C VAL A 2 0.21 25.48 -36.30
N LEU A 3 -0.98 26.07 -36.51
CA LEU A 3 -2.18 25.75 -35.72
C LEU A 3 -2.62 24.27 -35.81
N ALA A 4 -2.45 23.65 -37.00
CA ALA A 4 -2.80 22.23 -37.19
C ALA A 4 -1.83 21.30 -36.44
N GLN A 5 -0.53 21.65 -36.39
CA GLN A 5 0.46 20.90 -35.63
C GLN A 5 0.23 21.01 -34.11
N PHE A 6 -0.15 22.19 -33.61
CA PHE A 6 -0.52 22.35 -32.19
C PHE A 6 -1.76 21.53 -31.82
N ALA A 7 -2.80 21.51 -32.67
CA ALA A 7 -3.99 20.68 -32.44
C ALA A 7 -3.66 19.18 -32.44
N LEU A 8 -2.75 18.71 -33.30
CA LEU A 8 -2.31 17.31 -33.33
C LEU A 8 -1.50 16.91 -32.08
N VAL A 9 -0.63 17.80 -31.57
CA VAL A 9 0.10 17.57 -30.31
C VAL A 9 -0.88 17.57 -29.12
N GLN A 10 -1.82 18.51 -29.09
CA GLN A 10 -2.86 18.58 -28.05
C GLN A 10 -3.80 17.35 -28.10
N GLY A 11 -4.06 16.83 -29.31
CA GLY A 11 -4.80 15.59 -29.62
C GLY A 11 -4.09 14.27 -29.27
N HIS A 12 -2.78 14.30 -28.99
CA HIS A 12 -2.07 13.18 -28.35
C HIS A 12 -2.03 13.36 -26.83
N ALA A 13 -1.90 14.61 -26.35
CA ALA A 13 -1.87 14.93 -24.94
C ALA A 13 -3.21 14.65 -24.23
N ASP A 14 -4.34 14.96 -24.87
CA ASP A 14 -5.68 14.64 -24.38
C ASP A 14 -5.95 13.13 -24.36
N ALA A 15 -5.49 12.36 -25.35
CA ALA A 15 -5.62 10.90 -25.38
C ALA A 15 -4.84 10.23 -24.22
N ILE A 16 -3.59 10.66 -23.98
CA ILE A 16 -2.79 10.19 -22.85
C ILE A 16 -3.42 10.65 -21.53
N ALA A 17 -3.94 11.88 -21.47
CA ALA A 17 -4.66 12.37 -20.30
C ALA A 17 -5.89 11.52 -19.99
N LEU A 18 -6.73 11.17 -20.97
CA LEU A 18 -7.90 10.30 -20.76
C LEU A 18 -7.51 8.93 -20.20
N CYS A 19 -6.41 8.33 -20.69
CA CYS A 19 -5.88 7.07 -20.16
C CYS A 19 -5.41 7.19 -18.70
N VAL A 20 -4.62 8.23 -18.40
CA VAL A 20 -4.10 8.47 -17.04
C VAL A 20 -5.23 8.84 -16.08
N MET A 21 -6.21 9.62 -16.52
CA MET A 21 -7.40 9.95 -15.74
C MET A 21 -8.21 8.71 -15.40
N ARG A 22 -8.37 7.75 -16.33
CA ARG A 22 -9.03 6.47 -16.06
C ARG A 22 -8.31 5.68 -14.97
N TYR A 23 -6.98 5.61 -15.04
CA TYR A 23 -6.16 4.91 -14.05
C TYR A 23 -6.19 5.62 -12.68
N ALA A 24 -5.98 6.94 -12.68
CA ALA A 24 -6.04 7.78 -11.50
C ALA A 24 -7.40 7.70 -10.81
N LEU A 25 -8.51 7.76 -11.56
CA LEU A 25 -9.86 7.65 -11.01
C LEU A 25 -10.07 6.31 -10.30
N ARG A 26 -9.62 5.20 -10.91
CA ARG A 26 -9.69 3.86 -10.30
C ARG A 26 -8.87 3.78 -9.02
N ASN A 27 -7.66 4.34 -9.02
CA ASN A 27 -6.82 4.40 -7.83
C ASN A 27 -7.46 5.24 -6.71
N THR A 28 -7.98 6.42 -7.03
CA THR A 28 -8.66 7.29 -6.07
C THR A 28 -9.90 6.61 -5.49
N ILE A 29 -10.71 5.95 -6.32
CA ILE A 29 -11.87 5.16 -5.84
C ILE A 29 -11.40 4.05 -4.90
N ALA A 30 -10.32 3.33 -5.23
CA ALA A 30 -9.78 2.29 -4.36
C ALA A 30 -9.29 2.86 -3.00
N MET A 31 -8.63 4.02 -3.00
CA MET A 31 -8.20 4.72 -1.78
C MET A 31 -9.40 5.20 -0.94
N CYS A 32 -10.44 5.75 -1.57
CA CYS A 32 -11.67 6.15 -0.89
C CYS A 32 -12.38 4.94 -0.27
N LEU A 33 -12.48 3.82 -0.99
CA LEU A 33 -13.07 2.59 -0.46
C LEU A 33 -12.26 2.05 0.73
N ALA A 34 -10.93 2.06 0.65
CA ALA A 34 -10.07 1.66 1.77
C ALA A 34 -10.29 2.54 3.01
N LEU A 35 -10.45 3.86 2.82
CA LEU A 35 -10.73 4.79 3.91
C LEU A 35 -12.11 4.54 4.54
N THR A 36 -13.14 4.32 3.72
CA THR A 36 -14.49 3.97 4.19
C THR A 36 -14.47 2.67 5.01
N VAL A 37 -13.78 1.64 4.53
CA VAL A 37 -13.62 0.37 5.27
C VAL A 37 -12.88 0.58 6.60
N ALA A 38 -11.83 1.41 6.62
CA ALA A 38 -11.11 1.73 7.85
C ALA A 38 -11.99 2.44 8.90
N TYR A 39 -12.83 3.38 8.46
CA TYR A 39 -13.83 4.02 9.34
C TYR A 39 -14.88 3.03 9.84
N TYR A 40 -15.36 2.10 9.00
CA TYR A 40 -16.29 1.04 9.42
C TYR A 40 -15.68 0.11 10.46
N LEU A 41 -14.40 -0.24 10.32
CA LEU A 41 -13.68 -1.08 11.27
C LEU A 41 -13.25 -0.32 12.53
N ASN A 42 -13.54 0.98 12.62
CA ASN A 42 -13.15 1.87 13.71
C ASN A 42 -11.64 1.80 14.02
N LEU A 43 -10.81 1.63 12.98
CA LEU A 43 -9.35 1.62 13.16
C LEU A 43 -8.90 2.98 13.72
N ASP A 44 -8.08 2.97 14.77
CA ASP A 44 -7.54 4.19 15.39
C ASP A 44 -6.83 5.09 14.37
N GLU A 45 -6.11 4.49 13.41
CA GLU A 45 -5.37 5.21 12.38
C GLU A 45 -5.79 4.82 10.94
N PRO A 46 -6.85 5.44 10.38
CA PRO A 46 -7.29 5.17 9.00
C PRO A 46 -6.24 5.57 7.94
N TYR A 47 -5.25 6.38 8.32
CA TYR A 47 -4.11 6.75 7.48
C TYR A 47 -3.30 5.53 6.98
N TRP A 48 -3.10 4.50 7.81
CA TRP A 48 -2.35 3.30 7.40
C TRP A 48 -3.10 2.45 6.37
N ALA A 49 -4.44 2.43 6.43
CA ALA A 49 -5.26 1.77 5.43
C ALA A 49 -5.16 2.48 4.07
N MET A 50 -5.21 3.82 4.07
CA MET A 50 -5.05 4.62 2.86
C MET A 50 -3.66 4.46 2.23
N THR A 51 -2.58 4.56 3.03
CA THR A 51 -1.21 4.36 2.52
C THR A 51 -1.01 2.95 1.97
N SER A 52 -1.67 1.95 2.55
CA SER A 52 -1.61 0.57 2.06
C SER A 52 -2.26 0.43 0.68
N ALA A 53 -3.42 1.03 0.45
CA ALA A 53 -4.07 1.07 -0.85
C ALA A 53 -3.24 1.83 -1.90
N ALA A 54 -2.64 2.97 -1.51
CA ALA A 54 -1.79 3.78 -2.39
C ALA A 54 -0.47 3.11 -2.78
N VAL A 55 0.15 2.36 -1.87
CA VAL A 55 1.40 1.62 -2.16
C VAL A 55 1.13 0.38 -2.99
N VAL A 56 -0.09 -0.16 -2.94
CA VAL A 56 -0.50 -1.36 -3.70
C VAL A 56 -0.96 -1.01 -5.11
N SER A 57 -1.38 0.24 -5.38
CA SER A 57 -1.75 0.68 -6.73
C SER A 57 -0.55 0.84 -7.66
N PHE A 58 -0.11 -0.30 -8.21
CA PHE A 58 0.80 -0.35 -9.35
C PHE A 58 0.04 -0.26 -10.67
N PRO A 59 0.67 0.27 -11.74
CA PRO A 59 0.05 0.29 -13.08
C PRO A 59 -0.24 -1.12 -13.60
N THR A 60 0.47 -2.13 -13.07
CA THR A 60 0.41 -3.52 -13.51
C THR A 60 -0.40 -4.37 -12.53
N VAL A 61 -1.60 -4.81 -12.93
CA VAL A 61 -2.53 -5.61 -12.10
C VAL A 61 -1.89 -6.87 -11.48
N GLY A 62 -0.98 -7.54 -12.20
CA GLY A 62 -0.27 -8.71 -11.67
C GLY A 62 0.69 -8.41 -10.52
N GLY A 63 1.34 -7.23 -10.55
CA GLY A 63 2.26 -6.80 -9.51
C GLY A 63 1.56 -6.34 -8.23
N VAL A 64 0.32 -5.84 -8.37
CA VAL A 64 -0.54 -5.44 -7.24
C VAL A 64 -0.80 -6.63 -6.31
N ILE A 65 -1.20 -7.78 -6.87
CA ILE A 65 -1.58 -8.98 -6.10
C ILE A 65 -0.37 -9.60 -5.40
N SER A 66 0.75 -9.80 -6.11
CA SER A 66 1.95 -10.38 -5.51
C SER A 66 2.50 -9.53 -4.38
N LYS A 67 2.50 -8.20 -4.53
CA LYS A 67 2.99 -7.29 -3.50
C LYS A 67 2.04 -7.21 -2.30
N SER A 68 0.73 -7.18 -2.53
CA SER A 68 -0.24 -7.15 -1.42
C SER A 68 -0.22 -8.46 -0.62
N LEU A 69 -0.10 -9.62 -1.26
CA LEU A 69 0.10 -10.90 -0.57
C LEU A 69 1.39 -10.92 0.26
N GLY A 70 2.50 -10.40 -0.28
CA GLY A 70 3.75 -10.26 0.46
C GLY A 70 3.61 -9.41 1.73
N ARG A 71 2.83 -8.32 1.67
CA ARG A 71 2.53 -7.48 2.84
C ARG A 71 1.70 -8.23 3.89
N ILE A 72 0.66 -8.96 3.46
CA ILE A 72 -0.19 -9.73 4.39
C ILE A 72 0.63 -10.83 5.07
N ALA A 73 1.43 -11.58 4.32
CA ALA A 73 2.28 -12.65 4.87
C ALA A 73 3.29 -12.09 5.88
N GLY A 74 3.98 -11.00 5.55
CA GLY A 74 4.94 -10.35 6.45
C GLY A 74 4.28 -9.76 7.70
N SER A 75 3.14 -9.08 7.57
CA SER A 75 2.39 -8.55 8.70
C SER A 75 1.88 -9.65 9.62
N LEU A 76 1.39 -10.77 9.08
CA LEU A 76 0.91 -11.89 9.88
C LEU A 76 2.07 -12.56 10.62
N LEU A 77 3.19 -12.80 9.93
CA LEU A 77 4.36 -13.43 10.50
C LEU A 77 4.99 -12.55 11.61
N GLY A 78 5.07 -11.24 11.38
CA GLY A 78 5.48 -10.25 12.38
C GLY A 78 4.51 -10.14 13.57
N ALA A 79 3.19 -10.20 13.32
CA ALA A 79 2.19 -10.19 14.39
C ALA A 79 2.26 -11.46 15.26
N ILE A 80 2.46 -12.63 14.66
CA ILE A 80 2.65 -13.89 15.40
C ILE A 80 3.92 -13.80 16.25
N ALA A 81 5.03 -13.33 15.68
CA ALA A 81 6.27 -13.13 16.43
C ALA A 81 6.07 -12.17 17.60
N ALA A 82 5.42 -11.02 17.37
CA ALA A 82 5.11 -10.05 18.41
C ALA A 82 4.20 -10.62 19.52
N LEU A 83 3.19 -11.42 19.17
CA LEU A 83 2.31 -12.07 20.15
C LEU A 83 3.03 -13.12 20.99
N LEU A 84 3.89 -13.95 20.40
CA LEU A 84 4.70 -14.93 21.13
C LEU A 84 5.64 -14.24 22.12
N LEU A 85 6.23 -13.12 21.69
CA LEU A 85 7.12 -12.33 22.52
C LEU A 85 6.43 -11.54 23.62
N ALA A 86 5.31 -10.90 23.31
CA ALA A 86 4.47 -10.26 24.32
C ALA A 86 4.00 -11.32 25.33
N GLY A 87 3.52 -12.47 24.88
CA GLY A 87 3.09 -13.55 25.76
C GLY A 87 4.18 -14.04 26.72
N HIS A 88 5.43 -14.15 26.27
CA HIS A 88 6.52 -14.67 27.11
C HIS A 88 7.23 -13.58 27.93
N THR A 89 7.32 -12.33 27.43
CA THR A 89 8.23 -11.31 27.97
C THR A 89 7.61 -9.92 28.09
N LEU A 90 6.37 -9.81 28.60
CA LEU A 90 5.76 -8.52 28.97
C LEU A 90 6.62 -7.68 29.95
N ASN A 91 7.60 -8.28 30.63
CA ASN A 91 8.37 -7.64 31.70
C ASN A 91 9.62 -6.88 31.21
N GLU A 92 10.30 -7.33 30.15
CA GLU A 92 11.62 -6.82 29.76
C GLU A 92 11.62 -6.27 28.32
N PRO A 93 11.67 -4.93 28.11
CA PRO A 93 11.68 -4.33 26.77
C PRO A 93 12.89 -4.75 25.94
N TRP A 94 13.99 -5.15 26.58
CA TRP A 94 15.18 -5.64 25.88
C TRP A 94 14.93 -6.90 25.06
N PHE A 95 14.10 -7.81 25.56
CA PHE A 95 13.82 -9.06 24.85
C PHE A 95 13.00 -8.82 23.58
N PHE A 96 12.09 -7.85 23.64
CA PHE A 96 11.34 -7.39 22.47
C PHE A 96 12.28 -6.87 21.38
N LEU A 97 13.21 -5.99 21.73
CA LEU A 97 14.18 -5.41 20.81
C LEU A 97 15.13 -6.47 20.21
N LEU A 98 15.62 -7.41 21.02
CA LEU A 98 16.49 -8.49 20.55
C LEU A 98 15.78 -9.38 19.52
N SER A 99 14.53 -9.76 19.75
CA SER A 99 13.81 -10.55 18.76
C SER A 99 13.52 -9.79 17.48
N MET A 100 13.17 -8.50 17.56
CA MET A 100 12.92 -7.67 16.39
C MET A 100 14.22 -7.50 15.59
N SER A 101 15.35 -7.32 16.27
CA SER A 101 16.66 -7.30 15.63
C SER A 101 17.03 -8.65 15.01
N ALA A 102 16.76 -9.78 15.69
CA ALA A 102 17.00 -11.11 15.16
C ALA A 102 16.10 -11.40 13.94
N TRP A 103 14.86 -10.91 13.97
CA TRP A 103 13.91 -11.03 12.87
C TRP A 103 14.38 -10.24 11.65
N LEU A 104 14.76 -8.97 11.84
CA LEU A 104 15.32 -8.15 10.77
C LEU A 104 16.61 -8.74 10.20
N GLY A 105 17.47 -9.30 11.06
CA GLY A 105 18.70 -9.99 10.65
C GLY A 105 18.46 -11.29 9.89
N PHE A 106 17.36 -12.00 10.16
CA PHE A 106 16.97 -13.20 9.42
C PHE A 106 16.25 -12.87 8.10
N CYS A 107 15.60 -11.71 8.02
CA CYS A 107 14.83 -11.28 6.85
C CYS A 107 15.63 -10.43 5.82
N THR A 108 16.88 -10.05 6.11
CA THR A 108 17.80 -9.38 5.17
C THR A 108 18.69 -10.36 4.45
#